data_AF-A0A151TCA0-F1
#
_entry.id   AF-A0A151TCA0-F1
#
_cell.length_a   1.000
_cell.length_b   1.000
_cell.length_c   1.000
_cell.angle_alpha   90.00
_cell.angle_beta   90.00
_cell.angle_gamma   90.00
#
_symmetry.space_group_name_H-M   'P 1'
#
loop_
_entity.id
_entity.type
_entity.pdbx_description
1 polymer ?
#
loop_
_entity_poly.entity_id
_entity_poly.type
_entity_poly.pdbx_seq_one_letter_code
_entity_poly.pdbx_strand_id
1 'polypeptide(L)'
;MEMAGSDAVNMSKTYSLNMFKDFVPMCVFSETSQASVFILGGKVAMEGKVEHKFDMKPHGENIEEYGKLCRERTNKSMIKNRQIQVIDNDRGVLMRPMPGMIGLVSSNAKDKKKTQPVKQSDTKRTRRDRGELEDIMFKLFERQPNWALKQLVQETDQPAQFLKEILNELCVYNKRGANQGTYELKPEYKKSVEDTSAE
;
A
#
# COMPACT_ATOMS: atom_id res chain seq x y z
N MET A 1 28.56 -37.92 -4.93
CA MET A 1 27.17 -37.84 -5.40
C MET A 1 27.13 -36.70 -6.41
N GLU A 2 27.03 -37.02 -7.70
CA GLU A 2 26.97 -35.99 -8.75
C GLU A 2 25.53 -35.51 -8.88
N MET A 3 25.32 -34.21 -8.67
CA MET A 3 23.99 -33.59 -8.79
C MET A 3 23.85 -33.08 -10.23
N ALA A 4 23.09 -33.80 -11.05
CA ALA A 4 22.81 -33.41 -12.42
C ALA A 4 21.73 -32.31 -12.45
N GLY A 5 22.09 -31.11 -12.90
CA GLY A 5 21.16 -30.01 -13.14
C GLY A 5 21.71 -29.10 -14.22
N SER A 6 20.90 -28.86 -15.25
CA SER A 6 21.07 -27.93 -16.39
C SER A 6 22.50 -27.41 -16.61
N ASP A 7 23.18 -27.91 -17.65
CA ASP A 7 24.56 -27.55 -18.03
C ASP A 7 24.73 -26.03 -18.26
N ALA A 8 24.90 -25.28 -17.17
CA ALA A 8 25.56 -24.00 -17.21
C ALA A 8 27.02 -24.31 -17.53
N VAL A 9 27.45 -23.85 -18.70
CA VAL A 9 28.74 -24.15 -19.38
C VAL A 9 29.99 -23.98 -18.48
N ASN A 10 29.84 -23.39 -17.30
CA ASN A 10 30.93 -23.00 -16.43
C ASN A 10 30.67 -23.23 -14.92
N MET A 11 30.02 -24.35 -14.57
CA MET A 11 29.79 -24.71 -13.17
C MET A 11 30.58 -25.96 -12.79
N SER A 12 31.21 -25.94 -11.60
CA SER A 12 31.87 -27.11 -11.05
C SER A 12 30.87 -28.25 -10.90
N LYS A 13 31.22 -29.43 -11.45
CA LYS A 13 30.38 -30.64 -11.40
C LYS A 13 30.69 -31.52 -10.19
N THR A 14 31.87 -31.32 -9.58
CA THR A 14 32.35 -32.09 -8.44
C THR A 14 32.46 -31.21 -7.21
N TYR A 15 32.02 -31.74 -6.08
CA TYR A 15 32.06 -31.05 -4.80
C TYR A 15 32.56 -31.98 -3.70
N SER A 16 33.42 -31.46 -2.83
CA SER A 16 33.84 -32.14 -1.61
C SER A 16 32.91 -31.77 -0.45
N LEU A 17 32.55 -32.76 0.35
CA LEU A 17 31.74 -32.58 1.55
C LEU A 17 32.66 -32.61 2.77
N ASN A 18 32.73 -31.50 3.50
CA ASN A 18 33.48 -31.40 4.74
C ASN A 18 32.54 -31.61 5.91
N MET A 19 32.76 -32.70 6.66
CA MET A 19 31.96 -33.01 7.85
C MET A 19 32.47 -32.25 9.08
N PHE A 20 31.56 -31.61 9.81
CA PHE A 20 31.87 -31.01 11.11
C PHE A 20 31.72 -32.06 12.20
N LYS A 21 32.72 -32.15 13.08
CA LYS A 21 32.67 -33.03 14.25
C LYS A 21 31.96 -32.38 15.43
N ASP A 22 32.07 -31.05 15.54
CA ASP A 22 31.51 -30.28 16.64
C ASP A 22 30.50 -29.26 16.10
N PHE A 23 29.22 -29.47 16.40
CA PHE A 23 28.16 -28.51 16.07
C PHE A 23 27.08 -28.50 17.15
N VAL A 24 26.37 -27.36 17.26
CA VAL A 24 25.27 -27.20 18.22
C VAL A 24 24.13 -28.13 17.84
N PRO A 25 23.53 -28.89 18.78
CA PRO A 25 22.39 -29.74 18.49
C PRO A 25 21.25 -28.97 17.81
N MET A 26 20.83 -29.43 16.64
CA MET A 26 19.75 -28.81 15.84
C MET A 26 18.62 -29.81 15.62
N CYS A 27 17.39 -29.31 15.53
CA CYS A 27 16.20 -30.09 15.19
C CYS A 27 15.49 -29.43 13.99
N VAL A 28 14.81 -30.25 13.20
CA VAL A 28 14.07 -29.83 12.01
C VAL A 28 12.58 -29.88 12.30
N PHE A 29 11.88 -28.80 11.96
CA PHE A 29 10.43 -28.69 12.04
C PHE A 29 9.87 -28.38 10.66
N SER A 30 8.68 -28.89 10.36
CA SER A 30 7.93 -28.58 9.15
C SER A 30 6.61 -27.91 9.52
N GLU A 31 6.17 -26.97 8.68
CA GLU A 31 4.85 -26.36 8.78
C GLU A 31 4.12 -26.58 7.46
N THR A 32 2.95 -27.20 7.52
CA THR A 32 2.08 -27.35 6.36
C THR A 32 1.01 -26.27 6.38
N SER A 33 0.87 -25.55 5.27
CA SER A 33 -0.11 -24.46 5.09
C SER A 33 -1.57 -24.93 5.01
N GLN A 34 -1.81 -26.24 4.97
CA GLN A 34 -3.15 -26.80 5.04
C GLN A 34 -3.72 -26.60 6.44
N ALA A 35 -4.61 -25.61 6.55
CA ALA A 35 -5.44 -25.40 7.72
C ALA A 35 -6.26 -26.67 7.98
N SER A 36 -5.91 -27.40 9.03
CA SER A 36 -6.76 -28.49 9.51
C SER A 36 -8.00 -27.88 10.18
N VAL A 37 -9.16 -28.52 10.02
CA VAL A 37 -10.47 -28.06 10.51
C VAL A 37 -10.48 -27.69 12.01
N PHE A 38 -9.49 -28.19 12.78
CA PHE A 38 -9.39 -28.02 14.22
C PHE A 38 -8.26 -27.06 14.70
N ILE A 39 -7.41 -26.55 13.81
CA ILE A 39 -6.30 -25.64 14.18
C ILE A 39 -6.32 -24.42 13.26
N LEU A 40 -6.56 -23.24 13.83
CA LEU A 40 -6.52 -21.93 13.15
C LEU A 40 -5.06 -21.44 12.93
N GLY A 41 -4.21 -22.33 12.41
CA GLY A 41 -2.80 -22.14 12.15
C GLY A 41 -2.23 -23.36 11.43
N GLY A 42 -1.17 -23.20 10.65
CA GLY A 42 -0.55 -24.31 9.92
C GLY A 42 -0.21 -25.48 10.85
N LYS A 43 -0.32 -26.72 10.35
CA LYS A 43 0.05 -27.90 11.13
C LYS A 43 1.58 -27.96 11.22
N VAL A 44 2.12 -27.77 12.42
CA VAL A 44 3.55 -27.89 12.70
C VAL A 44 3.87 -29.32 13.15
N ALA A 45 4.95 -29.89 12.62
CA ALA A 45 5.46 -31.21 13.00
C ALA A 45 6.99 -31.15 13.24
N MET A 46 7.49 -32.02 14.12
CA MET A 46 8.93 -32.23 14.33
C MET A 46 9.39 -33.37 13.42
N GLU A 47 10.29 -33.09 12.49
CA GLU A 47 10.80 -34.07 11.49
C GLU A 47 11.96 -34.89 12.04
N GLY A 48 12.79 -34.30 12.90
CA GLY A 48 13.89 -35.03 13.53
C GLY A 48 15.02 -34.15 14.04
N LYS A 49 16.13 -34.81 14.39
CA LYS A 49 17.36 -34.20 14.88
C LYS A 49 18.45 -34.25 13.80
N VAL A 50 19.25 -33.19 13.71
CA VAL A 50 20.43 -33.15 12.84
C VAL A 50 21.56 -33.91 13.52
N GLU A 51 22.04 -34.98 12.87
CA GLU A 51 23.14 -35.82 13.37
C GLU A 51 24.49 -35.42 12.76
N HIS A 52 24.51 -35.07 11.47
CA HIS A 52 25.73 -34.74 10.75
C HIS A 52 25.56 -33.42 9.99
N LYS A 53 26.53 -32.52 10.14
CA LYS A 53 26.62 -31.26 9.39
C LYS A 53 27.72 -31.37 8.34
N PHE A 54 27.40 -31.03 7.09
CA PHE A 54 28.35 -31.02 5.98
C PHE A 54 28.38 -29.65 5.32
N ASP A 55 29.58 -29.12 5.04
CA ASP A 55 29.76 -27.98 4.15
C ASP A 55 30.30 -28.46 2.80
N MET A 56 29.59 -28.09 1.74
CA MET A 56 29.96 -28.44 0.38
C MET A 56 30.89 -27.38 -0.22
N LYS A 57 32.02 -27.80 -0.76
CA LYS A 57 32.95 -26.92 -1.49
C LYS A 57 33.18 -27.45 -2.90
N PRO A 58 33.26 -26.58 -3.92
CA PRO A 58 33.62 -27.02 -5.27
C PRO A 58 35.01 -27.65 -5.25
N HIS A 59 35.16 -28.76 -5.96
CA HIS A 59 36.39 -29.54 -6.01
C HIS A 59 36.65 -29.99 -7.46
N GLY A 60 37.90 -30.12 -7.87
CA GLY A 60 38.30 -30.58 -9.22
C GLY A 60 39.25 -29.62 -9.93
N GLU A 61 39.67 -30.03 -11.13
CA GLU A 61 40.65 -29.30 -11.96
C GLU A 61 40.15 -27.92 -12.39
N ASN A 62 38.83 -27.73 -12.46
CA ASN A 62 38.21 -26.48 -12.90
C ASN A 62 37.94 -25.46 -11.76
N ILE A 63 38.81 -25.43 -10.74
CA ILE A 63 38.66 -24.53 -9.58
C ILE A 63 38.93 -23.06 -9.93
N GLU A 64 39.80 -22.80 -10.91
CA GLU A 64 40.15 -21.45 -11.35
C GLU A 64 38.98 -20.76 -12.06
N GLU A 65 38.23 -21.49 -12.89
CA GLU A 65 37.08 -20.94 -13.62
C GLU A 65 35.91 -20.67 -12.68
N TYR A 66 35.72 -21.51 -11.66
CA TYR A 66 34.82 -21.22 -10.54
C TYR A 66 35.22 -19.92 -9.81
N GLY A 67 36.51 -19.71 -9.59
CA GLY A 67 37.04 -18.46 -9.02
C GLY A 67 36.72 -17.23 -9.87
N LYS A 68 36.82 -17.35 -11.21
CA LYS A 68 36.40 -16.29 -12.15
C LYS A 68 34.91 -16.03 -12.06
N LEU A 69 34.08 -17.07 -12.02
CA LEU A 69 32.62 -16.98 -11.86
C LEU A 69 32.23 -16.26 -10.56
N CYS A 70 32.87 -16.58 -9.43
CA CYS A 70 32.64 -15.89 -8.16
C CYS A 70 32.96 -14.39 -8.26
N ARG A 71 34.09 -14.02 -8.88
CA ARG A 71 34.46 -12.62 -9.11
C ARG A 71 33.45 -11.91 -10.00
N GLU A 72 33.00 -12.55 -11.07
CA GLU A 72 32.00 -12.00 -11.99
C GLU A 72 30.67 -11.73 -11.27
N ARG A 73 30.20 -12.67 -10.42
CA ARG A 73 29.00 -12.48 -9.59
C ARG A 73 29.15 -11.31 -8.62
N THR A 74 30.29 -11.22 -7.94
CA THR A 74 30.59 -10.09 -7.04
C THR A 74 30.58 -8.77 -7.81
N ASN A 75 31.27 -8.69 -8.95
CA ASN A 75 31.30 -7.50 -9.79
C ASN A 75 29.90 -7.10 -10.26
N LYS A 76 29.09 -8.06 -10.74
CA LYS A 76 27.69 -7.82 -11.11
C LYS A 76 26.85 -7.27 -9.94
N SER A 77 27.06 -7.79 -8.74
CA SER A 77 26.37 -7.30 -7.53
C SER A 77 26.85 -5.93 -7.05
N MET A 78 28.10 -5.56 -7.33
CA MET A 78 28.66 -4.25 -6.98
C MET A 78 28.18 -3.12 -7.89
N ILE A 79 27.68 -3.46 -9.09
CA ILE A 79 27.09 -2.48 -10.00
C ILE A 79 25.73 -2.04 -9.42
N LYS A 80 25.71 -0.84 -8.85
CA LYS A 80 24.46 -0.23 -8.37
C LYS A 80 23.57 0.06 -9.58
N ASN A 81 22.38 -0.54 -9.60
CA ASN A 81 21.38 -0.28 -10.65
C ASN A 81 20.90 1.19 -10.66
N ARG A 82 21.05 1.89 -9.52
CA ARG A 82 20.74 3.32 -9.39
C ARG A 82 22.02 4.15 -9.51
N GLN A 83 22.09 5.00 -10.53
CA GLN A 83 23.15 6.00 -10.71
C GLN A 83 22.61 7.40 -10.40
N ILE A 84 23.42 8.21 -9.70
CA ILE A 84 23.13 9.63 -9.51
C ILE A 84 23.55 10.33 -10.80
N GLN A 85 22.61 10.97 -11.47
CA GLN A 85 22.91 11.84 -12.61
C GLN A 85 23.16 13.25 -12.10
N VAL A 86 24.32 13.83 -12.43
CA VAL A 86 24.61 15.24 -12.16
C VAL A 86 23.86 16.06 -13.22
N ILE A 87 23.03 16.99 -12.76
CA ILE A 87 22.31 17.90 -13.65
C ILE A 87 23.29 19.01 -14.04
N ASP A 88 23.68 19.03 -15.32
CA ASP A 88 24.68 19.98 -15.86
C ASP A 88 24.17 21.44 -15.89
N ASN A 89 22.85 21.65 -15.86
CA ASN A 89 22.24 22.97 -15.91
C ASN A 89 22.00 23.57 -14.52
N ASP A 90 23.06 24.06 -13.87
CA ASP A 90 23.01 24.72 -12.54
C ASP A 90 22.53 26.19 -12.60
N ARG A 91 21.74 26.57 -13.61
CA ARG A 91 21.25 27.95 -13.78
C ARG A 91 20.16 28.36 -12.77
N GLY A 92 20.00 27.63 -11.67
CA GLY A 92 19.12 27.98 -10.54
C GLY A 92 17.61 27.95 -10.79
N VAL A 93 17.16 27.96 -12.05
CA VAL A 93 15.72 27.97 -12.42
C VAL A 93 15.01 26.67 -12.03
N LEU A 94 15.70 25.52 -12.07
CA LEU A 94 15.16 24.22 -11.64
C LEU A 94 15.41 23.91 -10.16
N MET A 95 16.31 24.66 -9.50
CA MET A 95 16.78 24.38 -8.14
C MET A 95 16.14 25.29 -7.09
N ARG A 96 15.41 26.33 -7.50
CA ARG A 96 14.63 27.19 -6.61
C ARG A 96 13.15 26.83 -6.72
N PRO A 97 12.44 26.61 -5.59
CA PRO A 97 10.98 26.59 -5.60
C PRO A 97 10.49 27.91 -6.20
N MET A 98 9.76 27.85 -7.32
CA MET A 98 9.14 29.05 -7.90
C MET A 98 8.23 29.69 -6.86
N PRO A 99 8.46 30.97 -6.48
CA PRO A 99 7.56 31.68 -5.57
C PRO A 99 6.15 31.72 -6.18
N GLY A 100 5.17 31.08 -5.52
CA GLY A 100 3.77 31.03 -5.94
C GLY A 100 3.26 29.69 -6.51
N MET A 101 4.07 28.62 -6.56
CA MET A 101 3.67 27.33 -7.16
C MET A 101 3.80 26.10 -6.24
N ILE A 102 3.67 26.30 -4.93
CA ILE A 102 3.48 25.20 -3.98
C ILE A 102 2.08 24.59 -4.23
N GLY A 103 2.01 23.52 -5.03
CA GLY A 103 0.81 22.68 -5.14
C GLY A 103 0.50 22.04 -6.50
N LEU A 104 1.18 22.38 -7.60
CA LEU A 104 0.71 22.00 -8.95
C LEU A 104 1.54 20.97 -9.73
N VAL A 105 2.53 20.31 -9.11
CA VAL A 105 3.31 19.26 -9.80
C VAL A 105 3.26 17.96 -9.02
N SER A 106 2.12 17.28 -9.10
CA SER A 106 2.05 15.83 -8.93
C SER A 106 1.82 15.22 -10.31
N SER A 107 2.90 15.04 -11.06
CA SER A 107 2.86 14.40 -12.38
C SER A 107 2.99 12.88 -12.22
N ASN A 108 1.88 12.21 -11.94
CA ASN A 108 1.65 10.85 -12.45
C ASN A 108 0.63 10.92 -13.58
N ALA A 109 0.85 10.08 -14.57
CA ALA A 109 0.49 10.30 -15.96
C ALA A 109 -0.90 9.78 -16.35
N LYS A 110 -1.32 10.27 -17.52
CA LYS A 110 -2.35 9.76 -18.46
C LYS A 110 -3.77 10.26 -18.21
N ASP A 111 -4.40 10.60 -19.34
CA ASP A 111 -5.78 11.08 -19.52
C ASP A 111 -6.07 12.58 -19.34
N LYS A 112 -5.39 13.41 -20.16
CA LYS A 112 -5.92 14.74 -20.52
C LYS A 112 -7.02 14.59 -21.58
N LYS A 113 -8.23 14.19 -21.16
CA LYS A 113 -9.46 14.66 -21.82
C LYS A 113 -9.70 16.08 -21.31
N LYS A 114 -9.66 17.05 -22.23
CA LYS A 114 -9.88 18.48 -21.96
C LYS A 114 -11.11 18.68 -21.06
N THR A 115 -10.88 18.96 -19.78
CA THR A 115 -11.80 19.73 -18.95
C THR A 115 -11.13 21.08 -18.76
N GLN A 116 -11.82 22.13 -19.18
CA GLN A 116 -11.37 23.49 -18.94
C GLN A 116 -11.17 23.67 -17.42
N PRO A 117 -10.10 24.36 -16.98
CA PRO A 117 -9.98 24.71 -15.58
C PRO A 117 -11.09 25.72 -15.29
N VAL A 118 -12.17 25.24 -14.65
CA VAL A 118 -13.12 26.11 -13.98
C VAL A 118 -12.28 26.91 -13.00
N LYS A 119 -12.12 28.20 -13.31
CA LYS A 119 -11.50 29.19 -12.43
C LYS A 119 -12.05 28.94 -11.04
N GLN A 120 -11.17 28.62 -10.09
CA GLN A 120 -11.52 28.70 -8.67
C GLN A 120 -11.91 30.15 -8.45
N SER A 121 -13.21 30.42 -8.48
CA SER A 121 -13.72 31.62 -7.90
C SER A 121 -13.43 31.47 -6.42
N ASP A 122 -12.50 32.29 -5.94
CA ASP A 122 -12.32 32.66 -4.54
C ASP A 122 -13.57 33.41 -4.06
N THR A 123 -14.72 32.78 -4.26
CA THR A 123 -15.99 33.16 -3.68
C THR A 123 -15.82 32.75 -2.25
N LYS A 124 -15.60 33.74 -1.39
CA LYS A 124 -15.83 33.62 0.05
C LYS A 124 -17.04 32.71 0.22
N ARG A 125 -16.82 31.47 0.67
CA ARG A 125 -17.89 30.49 0.88
C ARG A 125 -18.76 31.05 1.98
N THR A 126 -19.80 31.77 1.60
CA THR A 126 -20.73 32.37 2.54
C THR A 126 -21.42 31.22 3.25
N ARG A 127 -21.36 31.24 4.58
CA ARG A 127 -22.12 30.30 5.41
C ARG A 127 -23.58 30.44 5.00
N ARG A 128 -24.18 29.36 4.50
CA ARG A 128 -25.63 29.35 4.30
C ARG A 128 -26.33 29.32 5.65
N ASP A 129 -27.58 29.78 5.66
CA ASP A 129 -28.39 29.70 6.86
C ASP A 129 -28.56 28.24 7.30
N ARG A 130 -28.63 28.04 8.62
CA ARG A 130 -28.64 26.70 9.20
C ARG A 130 -29.87 25.90 8.75
N GLY A 131 -31.05 26.51 8.72
CA GLY A 131 -32.29 25.82 8.32
C GLY A 131 -32.27 25.32 6.88
N GLU A 132 -31.80 26.14 5.94
CA GLU A 132 -31.72 25.75 4.52
C GLU A 132 -30.75 24.57 4.29
N LEU A 133 -29.68 24.49 5.09
CA LEU A 133 -28.70 23.43 4.95
C LEU A 133 -29.20 22.09 5.50
N GLU A 134 -30.07 22.12 6.51
CA GLU A 134 -30.74 20.93 7.04
C GLU A 134 -31.68 20.33 5.99
N ASP A 135 -32.49 21.15 5.30
CA ASP A 135 -33.38 20.70 4.21
C ASP A 135 -32.59 20.08 3.04
N ILE A 136 -31.45 20.68 2.67
CA ILE A 136 -30.57 20.15 1.64
C ILE A 136 -29.95 18.82 2.09
N MET A 137 -29.54 18.69 3.36
CA MET A 137 -29.02 17.44 3.90
C MET A 137 -30.05 16.33 3.81
N PHE A 138 -31.30 16.57 4.20
CA PHE A 138 -32.37 15.56 4.09
C PHE A 138 -32.57 15.07 2.66
N LYS A 139 -32.62 16.00 1.68
CA LYS A 139 -32.68 15.64 0.25
C LYS A 139 -31.47 14.83 -0.24
N LEU A 140 -30.27 15.12 0.27
CA LEU A 140 -29.07 14.36 -0.07
C LEU A 140 -29.15 12.92 0.50
N PHE A 141 -29.63 12.75 1.72
CA PHE A 141 -29.78 11.45 2.36
C PHE A 141 -30.93 10.59 1.77
N GLU A 142 -31.93 11.20 1.13
CA GLU A 142 -32.91 10.47 0.31
C GLU A 142 -32.25 9.79 -0.91
N ARG A 143 -31.23 10.42 -1.50
CA ARG A 143 -30.50 9.87 -2.66
C ARG A 143 -29.65 8.65 -2.29
N GLN A 144 -29.01 8.67 -1.13
CA GLN A 144 -28.25 7.53 -0.59
C GLN A 144 -28.19 7.59 0.94
N PRO A 145 -28.28 6.44 1.64
CA PRO A 145 -28.38 6.40 3.10
C PRO A 145 -27.07 6.76 3.82
N ASN A 146 -25.93 6.70 3.13
CA ASN A 146 -24.60 6.91 3.70
C ASN A 146 -23.82 7.91 2.85
N TRP A 147 -23.23 8.91 3.50
CA TRP A 147 -22.46 9.96 2.82
C TRP A 147 -21.08 10.17 3.44
N ALA A 148 -20.04 10.33 2.63
CA ALA A 148 -18.71 10.71 3.13
C ALA A 148 -18.60 12.23 3.30
N LEU A 149 -17.86 12.70 4.32
CA LEU A 149 -17.68 14.15 4.59
C LEU A 149 -17.17 14.92 3.37
N LYS A 150 -16.25 14.33 2.61
CA LYS A 150 -15.68 14.96 1.41
C LYS A 150 -16.74 15.23 0.33
N GLN A 151 -17.70 14.31 0.19
CA GLN A 151 -18.78 14.45 -0.80
C GLN A 151 -19.80 15.51 -0.34
N LEU A 152 -20.14 15.55 0.95
CA LEU A 152 -21.03 16.58 1.50
C LEU A 152 -20.44 17.99 1.34
N VAL A 153 -19.13 18.15 1.55
CA VAL A 153 -18.43 19.43 1.30
C VAL A 153 -18.51 19.86 -0.16
N GLN A 154 -18.46 18.92 -1.09
CA GLN A 154 -18.51 19.21 -2.52
C GLN A 154 -19.94 19.50 -3.01
N GLU A 155 -20.94 18.78 -2.52
CA GLU A 155 -22.34 18.96 -2.93
C GLU A 155 -22.96 20.24 -2.33
N THR A 156 -22.54 20.65 -1.13
CA THR A 156 -23.09 21.84 -0.46
C THR A 156 -22.23 23.10 -0.59
N ASP A 157 -20.99 22.95 -1.06
CA ASP A 157 -19.97 24.00 -1.09
C ASP A 157 -19.72 24.69 0.28
N GLN A 158 -20.07 24.01 1.38
CA GLN A 158 -19.88 24.53 2.74
C GLN A 158 -18.54 24.10 3.35
N PRO A 159 -17.92 24.93 4.20
CA PRO A 159 -16.69 24.54 4.88
C PRO A 159 -16.91 23.33 5.80
N ALA A 160 -15.95 22.40 5.79
CA ALA A 160 -16.05 21.13 6.52
C ALA A 160 -16.27 21.30 8.03
N GLN A 161 -15.83 22.41 8.61
CA GLN A 161 -16.05 22.71 10.02
C GLN A 161 -17.53 22.97 10.33
N PHE A 162 -18.21 23.75 9.49
CA PHE A 162 -19.62 24.09 9.66
C PHE A 162 -20.51 22.86 9.42
N LEU A 163 -20.18 22.06 8.40
CA LEU A 163 -20.88 20.79 8.16
C LEU A 163 -20.75 19.83 9.33
N LYS A 164 -19.60 19.76 10.01
CA LYS A 164 -19.43 18.89 11.18
C LYS A 164 -20.32 19.29 12.36
N GLU A 165 -20.60 20.58 12.54
CA GLU A 165 -21.50 21.04 13.61
C GLU A 165 -22.92 20.51 13.39
N ILE A 166 -23.43 20.64 12.16
CA ILE A 166 -24.77 20.17 11.78
C ILE A 166 -24.84 18.63 11.72
N LEU A 167 -23.81 17.98 11.17
CA LEU A 167 -23.73 16.52 11.13
C LEU A 167 -23.66 15.90 12.52
N ASN A 168 -23.10 16.59 13.52
CA ASN A 168 -23.08 16.12 14.90
C ASN A 168 -24.48 16.13 15.55
N GLU A 169 -25.35 17.04 15.09
CA GLU A 169 -26.72 17.15 15.60
C GLU A 169 -27.66 16.15 14.91
N LEU A 170 -27.55 16.01 13.58
CA LEU A 170 -28.49 15.24 12.76
C LEU A 170 -28.04 13.81 12.42
N CYS A 171 -26.74 13.55 12.36
CA CYS A 171 -26.19 12.29 11.85
C CYS A 171 -25.40 11.49 12.91
N VAL A 172 -25.21 10.21 12.64
CA VAL A 172 -24.32 9.28 13.33
C VAL A 172 -23.09 9.02 12.45
N TYR A 173 -21.90 9.05 13.05
CA TYR A 173 -20.65 8.77 12.33
C TYR A 173 -20.24 7.30 12.46
N ASN A 174 -20.15 6.60 11.34
CA ASN A 174 -19.78 5.19 11.27
C ASN A 174 -18.26 5.00 11.40
N LYS A 175 -17.82 4.52 12.56
CA LYS A 175 -16.38 4.33 12.88
C LYS A 175 -15.81 2.98 12.43
N ARG A 176 -16.64 1.98 12.09
CA ARG A 176 -16.22 0.60 11.77
C ARG A 176 -17.14 -0.04 10.72
N GLY A 177 -16.65 -1.07 10.04
CA GLY A 177 -17.39 -1.85 9.04
C GLY A 177 -17.22 -1.33 7.60
N ALA A 178 -17.99 -1.89 6.66
CA ALA A 178 -17.92 -1.52 5.23
C ALA A 178 -18.25 -0.04 4.95
N ASN A 179 -19.00 0.60 5.85
CA ASN A 179 -19.39 2.01 5.76
C ASN A 179 -18.52 2.92 6.65
N GLN A 180 -17.31 2.49 7.01
CA GLN A 180 -16.39 3.29 7.82
C GLN A 180 -16.12 4.65 7.15
N GLY A 181 -16.22 5.72 7.94
CA GLY A 181 -15.94 7.09 7.47
C GLY A 181 -17.13 7.78 6.82
N THR A 182 -18.32 7.19 6.89
CA THR A 182 -19.57 7.78 6.40
C THR A 182 -20.45 8.29 7.55
N TYR A 183 -21.33 9.23 7.22
CA TYR A 183 -22.39 9.74 8.08
C TYR A 183 -23.71 9.13 7.62
N GLU A 184 -24.57 8.81 8.58
CA GLU A 184 -25.95 8.35 8.36
C GLU A 184 -26.90 9.19 9.22
N LEU A 185 -28.09 9.51 8.74
CA LEU A 185 -29.08 10.22 9.55
C LEU A 185 -29.45 9.39 10.79
N LYS A 186 -29.63 10.07 11.93
CA LYS A 186 -30.16 9.43 13.14
C LYS A 186 -31.51 8.76 12.83
N PRO A 187 -31.81 7.59 13.42
CA PRO A 187 -33.06 6.87 13.18
C PRO A 187 -34.31 7.68 13.59
N GLU A 188 -34.15 8.65 14.49
CA GLU A 188 -35.20 9.56 14.94
C GLU A 188 -35.74 10.46 13.81
N TYR A 189 -34.88 10.90 12.88
CA TYR A 189 -35.28 11.74 11.75
C TYR A 189 -35.67 10.95 10.49
N LYS A 190 -35.50 9.61 10.50
CA LYS A 190 -35.98 8.77 9.39
C LYS A 190 -37.49 8.58 9.39
N LYS A 191 -38.17 8.76 10.53
CA LYS A 191 -39.63 8.58 10.66
C LYS A 191 -40.44 9.84 10.35
N SER A 192 -39.87 11.03 10.55
CA SER A 192 -40.63 12.28 10.42
C SER A 192 -40.92 12.71 8.97
N VAL A 193 -40.24 12.11 7.98
CA VAL A 193 -40.47 12.44 6.55
C VAL A 193 -41.70 11.72 5.98
N GLU A 194 -42.09 10.56 6.53
CA GLU A 194 -43.31 9.86 6.11
C GLU A 194 -44.60 10.55 6.59
N ASP A 195 -44.58 11.26 7.73
CA ASP A 195 -45.78 11.91 8.27
C ASP A 195 -46.06 13.33 7.73
N THR A 196 -45.17 13.92 6.91
CA THR A 196 -45.35 15.28 6.36
C THR A 196 -45.69 15.30 4.86
N SER A 197 -45.80 14.13 4.21
CA SER A 197 -46.21 13.99 2.80
C SER A 197 -47.70 13.64 2.63
N ALA A 198 -48.48 13.76 3.71
CA ALA A 198 -49.92 13.56 3.73
C ALA A 198 -50.64 14.80 4.30
N GLU A 199 -50.49 15.94 3.63
CA GLU A 199 -51.54 16.97 3.53
C GLU A 199 -51.41 17.73 2.20
#